data_AF-A0A520I3Y3-F1
#
_entry.id   AF-A0A520I3Y3-F1
#
_cell.length_a   1.000
_cell.length_b   1.000
_cell.length_c   1.000
_cell.angle_alpha   90.00
_cell.angle_beta   90.00
_cell.angle_gamma   90.00
#
_symmetry.space_group_name_H-M   'P 1'
#
loop_
_entity.id
_entity.type
_entity.pdbx_description
1 polymer ?
#
loop_
_entity_poly.entity_id
_entity_poly.type
_entity_poly.pdbx_seq_one_letter_code
_entity_poly.pdbx_strand_id
1 'polypeptide(L)'
;GEASVVPGETQAEVVDTLRGWGFPIAERFARVEGTAAALDVYRKIEAERADLPFDIDGVVYKVDRLDWQARLGQVAKAPRWAIAHKFPAERAQTLLEKIDIQVGRTGAMTPVARLSPVTVGGVVVTNATLHNADEIERLGVRPGDRVLVQRAGDVIPQIVENLTPDAEREAYVFPHVCPECGSAAEREEGEVVYRCTGGLICPAQRVERLIHFASRHAFDIGGLGQTLIEAFFRDGLIESPADIFRLTEEQLAARKKDGRVWAAKVIAAIETKRTIPLDRFLFSLGIRHVGEITARDLARRYVSARALGSVLRHAVFLRGQIEPVIGEPERKFVLRRDKLLVGAIETAGIGPEVASALVGFCAEPHNRRVVFDLLREVKPADVVHE
;
A
#
# COMPACT_ATOMS: atom_id res chain seq x y z
N GLY A 1 -3.43 22.39 -13.19
CA GLY A 1 -3.16 23.83 -13.06
C GLY A 1 -4.38 24.56 -13.51
N GLU A 2 -4.71 25.66 -12.86
CA GLU A 2 -5.80 26.53 -13.29
C GLU A 2 -5.29 27.44 -14.39
N ALA A 3 -5.93 27.40 -15.56
CA ALA A 3 -5.71 28.36 -16.64
C ALA A 3 -6.93 29.26 -16.71
N SER A 4 -6.72 30.57 -16.80
CA SER A 4 -7.79 31.56 -16.93
C SER A 4 -8.57 31.40 -18.25
N VAL A 5 -7.90 30.92 -19.31
CA VAL A 5 -8.50 30.53 -20.59
C VAL A 5 -7.70 29.34 -21.15
N VAL A 6 -8.38 28.34 -21.70
CA VAL A 6 -7.73 27.23 -22.42
C VAL A 6 -7.40 27.70 -23.84
N PRO A 7 -6.13 27.62 -24.29
CA PRO A 7 -5.71 28.23 -25.55
C PRO A 7 -6.00 27.34 -26.77
N GLY A 8 -7.28 27.09 -27.03
CA GLY A 8 -7.72 26.29 -28.19
C GLY A 8 -9.07 25.61 -27.95
N GLU A 9 -9.66 25.11 -29.04
CA GLU A 9 -10.87 24.27 -29.02
C GLU A 9 -10.53 22.78 -29.13
N THR A 10 -9.31 22.46 -29.53
CA THR A 10 -8.77 21.09 -29.63
C THR A 10 -7.51 20.88 -28.80
N GLN A 11 -7.25 19.62 -28.44
CA GLN A 11 -6.04 19.21 -27.74
C GLN A 11 -4.78 19.51 -28.59
N ALA A 12 -4.88 19.37 -29.91
CA ALA A 12 -3.82 19.73 -30.84
C ALA A 12 -3.48 21.23 -30.80
N GLU A 13 -4.48 22.12 -30.85
CA GLU A 13 -4.26 23.58 -30.77
C GLU A 13 -3.63 24.00 -29.43
N VAL A 14 -4.06 23.36 -28.34
CA VAL A 14 -3.45 23.59 -27.02
C VAL A 14 -1.97 23.19 -27.03
N VAL A 15 -1.63 22.02 -27.60
CA VAL A 15 -0.24 21.55 -27.71
C VAL A 15 0.60 22.46 -28.62
N ASP A 16 0.03 22.93 -29.73
CA ASP A 16 0.69 23.86 -30.64
C ASP A 16 0.95 25.22 -29.97
N THR A 17 0.01 25.72 -29.17
CA THR A 17 0.20 26.95 -28.41
C THR A 17 1.29 26.81 -27.35
N LEU A 18 1.32 25.68 -26.62
CA LEU A 18 2.40 25.37 -25.69
C LEU A 18 3.76 25.32 -26.40
N ARG A 19 3.83 24.74 -27.60
CA ARG A 19 5.04 24.76 -28.42
C ARG A 19 5.45 26.19 -28.77
N GLY A 20 4.50 27.04 -29.15
CA GLY A 20 4.72 28.46 -29.43
C GLY A 20 5.25 29.25 -28.22
N TRP A 21 4.91 28.85 -27.00
CA TRP A 21 5.45 29.43 -25.76
C TRP A 21 6.83 28.88 -25.37
N GLY A 22 7.41 27.96 -26.15
CA GLY A 22 8.73 27.39 -25.91
C GLY A 22 8.74 26.17 -24.98
N PHE A 23 7.58 25.57 -24.68
CA PHE A 23 7.56 24.31 -23.94
C PHE A 23 8.05 23.15 -24.83
N PRO A 24 8.85 22.22 -24.29
CA PRO A 24 9.24 21.03 -25.02
C PRO A 24 8.02 20.13 -25.24
N ILE A 25 7.74 19.82 -26.50
CA ILE A 25 6.68 18.89 -26.90
C ILE A 25 7.34 17.62 -27.43
N ALA A 26 6.80 16.46 -27.04
CA ALA A 26 7.26 15.18 -27.57
C ALA A 26 7.15 15.15 -29.10
N GLU A 27 8.24 14.84 -29.79
CA GLU A 27 8.32 14.79 -31.26
C GLU A 27 7.29 13.85 -31.89
N ARG A 28 6.86 12.84 -31.12
CA ARG A 28 5.93 11.78 -31.55
C ARG A 28 4.46 12.10 -31.28
N PHE A 29 4.14 13.32 -30.81
CA PHE A 29 2.75 13.76 -30.72
C PHE A 29 2.12 13.83 -32.11
N ALA A 30 0.98 13.17 -32.30
CA ALA A 30 0.28 13.14 -33.58
C ALA A 30 -1.24 13.29 -33.38
N ARG A 31 -1.85 14.19 -34.14
CA ARG A 31 -3.30 14.23 -34.34
C ARG A 31 -3.64 13.25 -35.47
N VAL A 32 -4.53 12.32 -35.19
CA VAL A 32 -4.94 11.27 -36.14
C VAL A 32 -6.45 11.13 -36.15
N GLU A 33 -6.99 10.66 -37.27
CA GLU A 33 -8.41 10.42 -37.43
C GLU A 33 -8.69 8.91 -37.47
N GLY A 34 -9.63 8.47 -36.61
CA GLY A 34 -10.04 7.08 -36.52
C GLY A 34 -9.09 6.18 -35.72
N THR A 35 -9.59 5.00 -35.35
CA THR A 35 -8.89 4.04 -34.50
C THR A 35 -7.72 3.36 -35.21
N ALA A 36 -7.83 3.11 -36.52
CA ALA A 36 -6.76 2.48 -37.30
C ALA A 36 -5.47 3.32 -37.27
N ALA A 37 -5.57 4.62 -37.55
CA ALA A 37 -4.43 5.53 -37.53
C ALA A 37 -3.83 5.68 -36.12
N ALA A 38 -4.67 5.67 -35.07
CA ALA A 38 -4.20 5.68 -33.69
C ALA A 38 -3.42 4.41 -33.31
N LEU A 39 -3.83 3.25 -33.83
CA LEU A 39 -3.11 1.99 -33.64
C LEU A 39 -1.80 1.95 -34.45
N ASP A 40 -1.75 2.57 -35.63
CA ASP A 40 -0.52 2.67 -36.41
C ASP A 40 0.54 3.53 -35.70
N VAL A 41 0.12 4.65 -35.08
CA VAL A 41 1.00 5.46 -34.21
C VAL A 41 1.53 4.61 -33.04
N TYR A 42 0.67 3.82 -32.39
CA TYR A 42 1.09 2.92 -31.32
C TYR A 42 2.17 1.93 -31.77
N ARG A 43 1.95 1.23 -32.89
CA ARG A 43 2.91 0.23 -33.39
C ARG A 43 4.25 0.86 -33.77
N LYS A 44 4.21 2.08 -34.32
CA LYS A 44 5.43 2.84 -34.64
C LYS A 44 6.23 3.18 -33.37
N ILE A 45 5.56 3.71 -32.36
CA ILE A 45 6.20 4.07 -31.08
C ILE A 45 6.70 2.81 -30.36
N GLU A 46 5.94 1.70 -30.42
CA GLU A 46 6.35 0.40 -29.86
C GLU A 46 7.65 -0.11 -30.50
N ALA A 47 7.76 -0.05 -31.82
CA ALA A 47 8.94 -0.51 -32.55
C ALA A 47 10.19 0.33 -32.25
N GLU A 48 10.03 1.63 -32.04
CA GLU A 48 11.12 2.57 -31.74
C GLU A 48 11.43 2.66 -30.23
N ARG A 49 10.65 1.96 -29.38
CA ARG A 49 10.69 2.12 -27.92
C ARG A 49 12.09 1.95 -27.33
N ALA A 50 12.85 0.97 -27.83
CA ALA A 50 14.19 0.65 -27.33
C ALA A 50 15.24 1.71 -27.68
N ASP A 51 14.99 2.54 -28.70
CA ASP A 51 15.92 3.56 -29.19
C ASP A 51 15.66 4.94 -28.56
N LEU A 52 14.64 5.05 -27.70
CA LEU A 52 14.32 6.30 -27.04
C LEU A 52 15.32 6.61 -25.93
N PRO A 53 15.70 7.89 -25.75
CA PRO A 53 16.59 8.30 -24.66
C PRO A 53 15.90 8.33 -23.28
N PHE A 54 14.68 7.81 -23.20
CA PHE A 54 13.85 7.77 -22.00
C PHE A 54 12.88 6.59 -22.08
N ASP A 55 12.45 6.11 -20.92
CA ASP A 55 11.47 5.04 -20.83
C ASP A 55 10.05 5.53 -21.13
N ILE A 56 9.29 4.70 -21.83
CA ILE A 56 7.84 4.85 -22.01
C ILE A 56 7.15 3.52 -21.73
N ASP A 57 5.92 3.57 -21.20
CA ASP A 57 5.12 2.38 -20.86
C ASP A 57 3.89 2.21 -21.75
N GLY A 58 3.70 3.09 -22.75
CA GLY A 58 2.59 3.05 -23.69
C GLY A 58 2.41 4.35 -24.46
N VAL A 59 1.21 4.53 -25.02
CA VAL A 59 0.75 5.78 -25.61
C VAL A 59 -0.56 6.22 -24.94
N VAL A 60 -0.86 7.51 -24.96
CA VAL A 60 -2.13 8.03 -24.45
C VAL A 60 -2.97 8.52 -25.61
N TYR A 61 -4.14 7.92 -25.80
CA TYR A 61 -5.15 8.43 -26.72
C TYR A 61 -6.04 9.42 -26.00
N LYS A 62 -6.34 10.55 -26.65
CA LYS A 62 -7.25 11.57 -26.15
C LYS A 62 -8.23 11.95 -27.25
N VAL A 63 -9.50 12.15 -26.90
CA VAL A 63 -10.46 12.81 -27.77
C VAL A 63 -9.95 14.22 -28.03
N ASP A 64 -9.75 14.60 -29.29
CA ASP A 64 -9.11 15.86 -29.65
C ASP A 64 -9.96 17.09 -29.30
N ARG A 65 -11.27 17.03 -29.54
CA ARG A 65 -12.20 18.12 -29.25
C ARG A 65 -12.43 18.34 -27.75
N LEU A 66 -12.16 19.55 -27.24
CA LEU A 66 -12.26 19.86 -25.82
C LEU A 66 -13.70 19.96 -25.30
N ASP A 67 -14.65 20.40 -26.13
CA ASP A 67 -16.07 20.38 -25.78
C ASP A 67 -16.60 18.96 -25.57
N TRP A 68 -16.07 17.98 -26.32
CA TRP A 68 -16.37 16.57 -26.11
C TRP A 68 -15.74 16.02 -24.84
N GLN A 69 -14.50 16.43 -24.51
CA GLN A 69 -13.88 16.08 -23.23
C GLN A 69 -14.72 16.58 -22.05
N ALA A 70 -15.17 17.84 -22.09
CA ALA A 70 -16.02 18.43 -21.07
C ALA A 70 -17.35 17.66 -20.92
N ARG A 71 -17.99 17.31 -22.04
CA ARG A 71 -19.24 16.52 -22.03
C ARG A 71 -19.04 15.10 -21.50
N LEU A 72 -17.91 14.44 -21.81
CA LEU A 72 -17.61 13.09 -21.35
C LEU A 72 -17.30 13.06 -19.84
N GLY A 73 -16.66 14.11 -19.32
CA GLY A 73 -16.34 14.26 -17.90
C GLY A 73 -15.31 13.25 -17.39
N GLN A 74 -15.34 13.00 -16.09
CA GLN A 74 -14.42 12.09 -15.39
C GLN A 74 -15.17 11.19 -14.40
N VAL A 75 -14.61 10.02 -14.13
CA VAL A 75 -14.95 9.19 -12.96
C VAL A 75 -13.99 9.48 -11.82
N ALA A 76 -14.20 8.88 -10.64
CA ALA A 76 -13.47 9.21 -9.40
C ALA A 76 -11.93 9.25 -9.50
N LYS A 77 -11.33 8.52 -10.45
CA LYS A 77 -9.87 8.42 -10.61
C LYS A 77 -9.34 8.66 -12.04
N ALA A 78 -10.21 8.88 -13.04
CA ALA A 78 -9.76 8.95 -14.44
C ALA A 78 -10.75 9.73 -15.34
N PRO A 79 -10.26 10.43 -16.38
CA PRO A 79 -11.12 11.02 -17.41
C PRO A 79 -11.80 9.94 -18.28
N ARG A 80 -12.99 10.23 -18.81
CA ARG A 80 -13.71 9.33 -19.74
C ARG A 80 -13.30 9.50 -21.20
N TRP A 81 -12.52 10.54 -21.49
CA TRP A 81 -12.14 10.97 -22.85
C TRP A 81 -10.68 10.64 -23.19
N ALA A 82 -9.95 9.96 -22.31
CA ALA A 82 -8.58 9.53 -22.56
C ALA A 82 -8.32 8.13 -22.02
N ILE A 83 -7.41 7.41 -22.67
CA ILE A 83 -6.95 6.08 -22.25
C ILE A 83 -5.46 5.94 -22.49
N ALA A 84 -4.75 5.36 -21.51
CA ALA A 84 -3.37 4.92 -21.68
C ALA A 84 -3.38 3.49 -22.23
N HIS A 85 -2.92 3.33 -23.47
CA HIS A 85 -2.72 2.02 -24.11
C HIS A 85 -1.27 1.58 -23.87
N LYS A 86 -1.10 0.71 -22.88
CA LYS A 86 0.22 0.26 -22.44
C LYS A 86 0.83 -0.74 -23.41
N PHE A 87 2.16 -0.67 -23.60
CA PHE A 87 2.90 -1.69 -24.32
C PHE A 87 2.82 -3.03 -23.59
N PRO A 88 3.02 -4.17 -24.29
CA PRO A 88 3.31 -5.43 -23.65
C PRO A 88 4.44 -5.24 -22.65
N ALA A 89 4.17 -5.65 -21.41
CA ALA A 89 5.15 -5.55 -20.35
C ALA A 89 6.37 -6.42 -20.72
N GLU A 90 7.55 -5.83 -20.54
CA GLU A 90 8.80 -6.47 -20.94
C GLU A 90 9.05 -7.72 -20.12
N ARG A 91 9.59 -8.74 -20.78
CA ARG A 91 9.83 -10.04 -20.19
C ARG A 91 11.29 -10.42 -20.37
N ALA A 92 11.86 -11.04 -19.34
CA ALA A 92 13.14 -11.71 -19.46
C ALA A 92 13.11 -13.04 -18.73
N GLN A 93 13.97 -13.95 -19.15
CA GLN A 93 14.14 -15.23 -18.51
C GLN A 93 15.33 -15.18 -17.57
N THR A 94 15.18 -15.72 -16.37
CA THR A 94 16.28 -15.83 -15.41
C THR A 94 16.13 -17.07 -14.55
N LEU A 95 17.10 -17.32 -13.68
CA LEU A 95 17.08 -18.40 -12.71
C LEU A 95 16.40 -17.94 -11.42
N LEU A 96 15.45 -18.72 -10.91
CA LEU A 96 14.91 -18.59 -9.56
C LEU A 96 15.91 -19.20 -8.57
N GLU A 97 16.64 -18.39 -7.82
CA GLU A 97 17.68 -18.87 -6.90
C GLU A 97 17.09 -19.39 -5.58
N LYS A 98 16.14 -18.64 -5.01
CA LYS A 98 15.44 -19.02 -3.78
C LYS A 98 14.12 -18.26 -3.64
N ILE A 99 13.28 -18.72 -2.71
CA ILE A 99 12.05 -18.03 -2.31
C ILE A 99 12.17 -17.66 -0.84
N ASP A 100 12.22 -16.36 -0.55
CA ASP A 100 12.17 -15.82 0.82
C ASP A 100 10.72 -15.48 1.18
N ILE A 101 10.35 -15.59 2.46
CA ILE A 101 9.04 -15.16 2.94
C ILE A 101 9.18 -13.87 3.74
N GLN A 102 8.53 -12.81 3.27
CA GLN A 102 8.45 -11.53 3.97
C GLN A 102 7.18 -11.47 4.81
N VAL A 103 7.31 -11.00 6.06
CA VAL A 103 6.18 -10.84 6.98
C VAL A 103 5.80 -9.36 7.06
N GLY A 104 4.64 -9.00 6.51
CA GLY A 104 4.14 -7.63 6.54
C GLY A 104 3.53 -7.22 7.90
N ARG A 105 3.15 -5.94 8.03
CA ARG A 105 2.58 -5.34 9.28
C ARG A 105 1.39 -6.08 9.89
N THR A 106 0.55 -6.72 9.06
CA THR A 106 -0.64 -7.46 9.47
C THR A 106 -0.38 -8.97 9.61
N GLY A 107 0.89 -9.38 9.56
CA GLY A 107 1.31 -10.77 9.59
C GLY A 107 1.28 -11.46 8.23
N ALA A 108 0.79 -10.82 7.16
CA ALA A 108 0.77 -11.36 5.80
C ALA A 108 2.15 -11.88 5.39
N MET A 109 2.22 -13.17 5.06
CA MET A 109 3.43 -13.85 4.61
C MET A 109 3.46 -13.85 3.09
N THR A 110 4.27 -12.97 2.52
CA THR A 110 4.38 -12.76 1.08
C THR A 110 5.64 -13.46 0.55
N PRO A 111 5.52 -14.39 -0.40
CA PRO A 111 6.68 -15.01 -1.02
C PRO A 111 7.34 -14.06 -2.03
N VAL A 112 8.66 -13.93 -1.92
CA VAL A 112 9.50 -13.13 -2.79
C VAL A 112 10.55 -14.03 -3.43
N ALA A 113 10.51 -14.12 -4.75
CA ALA A 113 11.52 -14.80 -5.54
C ALA A 113 12.82 -13.97 -5.54
N ARG A 114 13.95 -14.62 -5.21
CA ARG A 114 15.28 -14.10 -5.51
C ARG A 114 15.74 -14.68 -6.83
N LEU A 115 16.22 -13.81 -7.68
CA LEU A 115 16.53 -14.12 -9.06
C LEU A 115 18.00 -13.85 -9.33
N SER A 116 18.62 -14.66 -10.17
CA SER A 116 19.89 -14.25 -10.78
C SER A 116 19.67 -12.92 -11.52
N PRO A 117 20.58 -11.94 -11.40
CA PRO A 117 20.38 -10.61 -11.96
C PRO A 117 20.03 -10.66 -13.46
N VAL A 118 18.92 -10.02 -13.84
CA VAL A 118 18.45 -9.96 -15.24
C VAL A 118 17.93 -8.58 -15.58
N THR A 119 18.20 -8.09 -16.78
CA THR A 119 17.67 -6.79 -17.23
C THR A 119 16.27 -6.95 -17.80
N VAL A 120 15.30 -6.18 -17.29
CA VAL A 120 13.91 -6.11 -17.78
C VAL A 120 13.48 -4.64 -17.85
N GLY A 121 13.23 -4.09 -19.03
CA GLY A 121 12.90 -2.65 -19.16
C GLY A 121 14.02 -1.76 -18.68
N GLY A 122 15.25 -2.01 -19.14
CA GLY A 122 16.43 -1.20 -18.81
C GLY A 122 16.94 -1.29 -17.36
N VAL A 123 16.21 -1.97 -16.46
CA VAL A 123 16.58 -2.10 -15.04
C VAL A 123 16.97 -3.52 -14.69
N VAL A 124 17.99 -3.67 -13.85
CA VAL A 124 18.40 -4.95 -13.29
C VAL A 124 17.42 -5.40 -12.21
N VAL A 125 16.74 -6.51 -12.47
CA VAL A 125 15.81 -7.17 -11.55
C VAL A 125 16.53 -8.32 -10.86
N THR A 126 16.50 -8.32 -9.53
CA THR A 126 16.99 -9.42 -8.67
C THR A 126 15.91 -10.00 -7.78
N ASN A 127 14.70 -9.40 -7.79
CA ASN A 127 13.58 -9.80 -6.96
C ASN A 127 12.29 -9.72 -7.76
N ALA A 128 11.39 -10.68 -7.55
CA ALA A 128 10.05 -10.66 -8.10
C ALA A 128 9.02 -11.15 -7.07
N THR A 129 7.81 -10.62 -7.12
CA THR A 129 6.70 -11.14 -6.30
C THR A 129 6.22 -12.49 -6.84
N LEU A 130 5.87 -13.38 -5.92
CA LEU A 130 5.11 -14.60 -6.17
C LEU A 130 3.67 -14.51 -5.63
N HIS A 131 3.24 -13.32 -5.19
CA HIS A 131 1.91 -12.99 -4.66
C HIS A 131 1.50 -13.73 -3.39
N ASN A 132 1.35 -15.06 -3.42
CA ASN A 132 0.90 -15.90 -2.32
C ASN A 132 1.26 -17.39 -2.56
N ALA A 133 0.89 -18.26 -1.61
CA ALA A 133 1.16 -19.70 -1.70
C ALA A 133 0.46 -20.37 -2.91
N ASP A 134 -0.78 -19.98 -3.20
CA ASP A 134 -1.56 -20.57 -4.30
C ASP A 134 -0.94 -20.26 -5.67
N GLU A 135 -0.33 -19.09 -5.82
CA GLU A 135 0.37 -18.70 -7.06
C GLU A 135 1.68 -19.49 -7.25
N ILE A 136 2.40 -19.83 -6.17
CA ILE A 136 3.55 -20.74 -6.24
C ILE A 136 3.10 -22.11 -6.75
N GLU A 137 2.01 -22.63 -6.21
CA GLU A 137 1.42 -23.91 -6.61
C GLU A 137 0.94 -23.87 -8.07
N ARG A 138 0.20 -22.82 -8.45
CA ARG A 138 -0.29 -22.62 -9.83
C ARG A 138 0.84 -22.55 -10.85
N LEU A 139 1.94 -21.87 -10.52
CA LEU A 139 3.11 -21.75 -11.38
C LEU A 139 4.02 -23.00 -11.31
N GLY A 140 3.90 -23.82 -10.27
CA GLY A 140 4.76 -24.96 -10.01
C GLY A 140 6.25 -24.58 -9.88
N VAL A 141 6.54 -23.36 -9.44
CA VAL A 141 7.91 -22.82 -9.39
C VAL A 141 8.68 -23.31 -8.18
N ARG A 142 9.93 -23.69 -8.41
CA ARG A 142 10.85 -24.28 -7.44
C ARG A 142 12.22 -23.58 -7.55
N PRO A 143 12.94 -23.35 -6.44
CA PRO A 143 14.33 -22.92 -6.52
C PRO A 143 15.15 -23.79 -7.50
N GLY A 144 15.89 -23.13 -8.39
CA GLY A 144 16.61 -23.75 -9.52
C GLY A 144 15.84 -23.73 -10.84
N ASP A 145 14.56 -23.36 -10.87
CA ASP A 145 13.80 -23.24 -12.12
C ASP A 145 14.25 -22.04 -12.96
N ARG A 146 14.17 -22.20 -14.28
CA ARG A 146 14.21 -21.05 -15.19
C ARG A 146 12.80 -20.46 -15.26
N VAL A 147 12.68 -19.17 -15.00
CA VAL A 147 11.39 -18.47 -14.90
C VAL A 147 11.30 -17.31 -15.87
N LEU A 148 10.10 -17.04 -16.36
CA LEU A 148 9.79 -15.83 -17.11
C LEU A 148 9.33 -14.75 -16.14
N VAL A 149 10.10 -13.66 -16.08
CA VAL A 149 9.81 -12.50 -15.24
C VAL A 149 9.26 -11.41 -16.12
N GLN A 150 8.23 -10.71 -15.65
CA GLN A 150 7.62 -9.60 -16.35
C GLN A 150 7.64 -8.34 -15.49
N ARG A 151 7.89 -7.20 -16.13
CA ARG A 151 7.78 -5.87 -15.53
C ARG A 151 6.95 -4.95 -16.41
N ALA A 152 5.95 -4.30 -15.82
CA ALA A 152 5.08 -3.33 -16.51
C ALA A 152 5.40 -1.90 -16.03
N GLY A 153 6.17 -1.12 -16.79
CA GLY A 153 6.60 0.21 -16.36
C GLY A 153 7.36 0.18 -15.03
N ASP A 154 7.08 1.11 -14.11
CA ASP A 154 7.71 1.19 -12.78
C ASP A 154 7.08 0.30 -11.70
N VAL A 155 6.37 -0.75 -12.11
CA VAL A 155 5.68 -1.67 -11.19
C VAL A 155 6.61 -2.79 -10.72
N ILE A 156 6.30 -3.34 -9.53
CA ILE A 156 6.97 -4.49 -8.92
C ILE A 156 7.07 -5.67 -9.92
N PRO A 157 8.27 -6.19 -10.21
CA PRO A 157 8.44 -7.36 -11.09
C PRO A 157 7.71 -8.60 -10.55
N GLN A 158 7.18 -9.43 -11.43
CA GLN A 158 6.49 -10.67 -11.07
C GLN A 158 6.95 -11.84 -11.95
N ILE A 159 6.94 -13.06 -11.39
CA ILE A 159 7.08 -14.28 -12.19
C ILE A 159 5.73 -14.59 -12.83
N VAL A 160 5.72 -14.85 -14.14
CA VAL A 160 4.49 -15.16 -14.88
C VAL A 160 4.44 -16.60 -15.38
N GLU A 161 5.59 -17.28 -15.49
CA GLU A 161 5.69 -18.63 -16.05
C GLU A 161 6.93 -19.37 -15.52
N ASN A 162 6.77 -20.67 -15.26
CA ASN A 162 7.86 -21.61 -15.08
C ASN A 162 8.24 -22.21 -16.44
N LEU A 163 9.49 -22.04 -16.87
CA LEU A 163 9.98 -22.52 -18.16
C LEU A 163 10.64 -23.90 -18.07
N THR A 164 10.78 -24.46 -16.87
CA THR A 164 11.31 -25.81 -16.65
C THR A 164 10.39 -26.65 -15.76
N PRO A 165 9.08 -26.76 -16.08
CA PRO A 165 8.13 -27.49 -15.23
C PRO A 165 8.45 -28.99 -15.15
N ASP A 166 8.97 -29.58 -16.22
CA ASP A 166 9.24 -31.02 -16.32
C ASP A 166 10.54 -31.45 -15.62
N ALA A 167 11.34 -30.51 -15.14
CA ALA A 167 12.56 -30.83 -14.42
C ALA A 167 12.24 -31.45 -13.05
N GLU A 168 12.97 -32.51 -12.71
CA GLU A 168 12.81 -33.21 -11.44
C GLU A 168 13.40 -32.36 -10.30
N ARG A 169 12.51 -31.76 -9.51
CA ARG A 169 12.81 -30.90 -8.36
C ARG A 169 11.73 -31.06 -7.30
N GLU A 170 12.13 -31.02 -6.03
CA GLU A 170 11.19 -31.03 -4.91
C GLU A 170 10.25 -29.82 -4.97
N ALA A 171 8.97 -30.04 -4.67
CA ALA A 171 7.98 -28.97 -4.60
C ALA A 171 8.33 -27.98 -3.48
N TYR A 172 8.11 -26.70 -3.73
CA TYR A 172 8.28 -25.69 -2.69
C TYR A 172 7.17 -25.83 -1.64
N VAL A 173 7.55 -26.05 -0.38
CA VAL A 173 6.61 -26.13 0.74
C VAL A 173 6.51 -24.75 1.39
N PHE A 174 5.33 -24.12 1.27
CA PHE A 174 5.08 -22.85 1.95
C PHE A 174 5.10 -23.04 3.47
N PRO A 175 5.82 -22.22 4.25
CA PRO A 175 5.98 -22.47 5.67
C PRO A 175 4.69 -22.20 6.45
N HIS A 176 4.35 -23.15 7.34
CA HIS A 176 3.27 -23.03 8.33
C HIS A 176 3.73 -22.42 9.67
N VAL A 177 4.96 -21.93 9.70
CA VAL A 177 5.57 -21.25 10.83
C VAL A 177 6.23 -19.97 10.33
N CYS A 178 6.01 -18.87 11.05
CA CYS A 178 6.59 -17.58 10.75
C CYS A 178 8.13 -17.63 10.85
N PRO A 179 8.88 -17.29 9.80
CA PRO A 179 10.35 -17.31 9.83
C PRO A 179 10.95 -16.24 10.75
N GLU A 180 10.17 -15.21 11.12
CA GLU A 180 10.64 -14.07 11.92
C GLU A 180 10.46 -14.27 13.42
N CYS A 181 9.50 -15.09 13.85
CA CYS A 181 9.20 -15.27 15.29
C CYS A 181 8.81 -16.68 15.72
N GLY A 182 8.78 -17.64 14.80
CA GLY A 182 8.44 -19.03 15.11
C GLY A 182 6.97 -19.28 15.47
N SER A 183 6.11 -18.26 15.43
CA SER A 183 4.66 -18.43 15.65
C SER A 183 3.99 -19.16 14.49
N ALA A 184 2.81 -19.73 14.73
CA ALA A 184 2.04 -20.37 13.67
C ALA A 184 1.74 -19.40 12.52
N ALA A 185 1.79 -19.92 11.29
CA ALA A 185 1.32 -19.23 10.10
C ALA A 185 0.01 -19.88 9.66
N GLU A 186 -1.08 -19.14 9.81
CA GLU A 186 -2.44 -19.65 9.58
C GLU A 186 -3.09 -18.94 8.41
N ARG A 187 -3.94 -19.67 7.69
CA ARG A 187 -4.75 -19.15 6.57
C ARG A 187 -6.21 -19.29 6.96
N GLU A 188 -6.89 -18.16 7.15
CA GLU A 188 -8.33 -18.12 7.49
C GLU A 188 -9.15 -18.70 6.34
N GLU A 189 -10.31 -19.28 6.65
CA GLU A 189 -11.21 -19.85 5.65
C GLU A 189 -11.67 -18.77 4.65
N GLY A 190 -11.46 -19.02 3.36
CA GLY A 190 -11.78 -18.07 2.29
C GLY A 190 -10.69 -17.05 1.97
N GLU A 191 -9.56 -17.04 2.68
CA GLU A 191 -8.41 -16.19 2.35
C GLU A 191 -7.29 -16.98 1.67
N VAL A 192 -6.56 -16.33 0.75
CA VAL A 192 -5.42 -16.93 0.02
C VAL A 192 -4.07 -16.70 0.71
N VAL A 193 -4.02 -15.83 1.72
CA VAL A 193 -2.77 -15.35 2.35
C VAL A 193 -2.57 -16.00 3.72
N TYR A 194 -1.46 -16.71 3.89
CA TYR A 194 -0.98 -17.13 5.20
C TYR A 194 -0.55 -15.93 6.04
N ARG A 195 -0.86 -15.95 7.34
CA ARG A 195 -0.51 -14.89 8.27
C ARG A 195 0.15 -15.43 9.52
N CYS A 196 1.23 -14.77 9.91
CA CYS A 196 1.85 -14.93 11.22
C CYS A 196 0.86 -14.51 12.33
N THR A 197 0.54 -15.46 13.21
CA THR A 197 -0.32 -15.23 14.40
C THR A 197 0.43 -14.57 15.55
N GLY A 198 1.75 -14.41 15.43
CA GLY A 198 2.61 -13.83 16.45
C GLY A 198 2.28 -12.40 16.83
N GLY A 199 1.57 -11.64 15.99
CA GLY A 199 1.02 -10.33 16.34
C GLY A 199 2.05 -9.41 17.00
N LEU A 200 1.92 -9.20 18.32
CA LEU A 200 2.82 -8.36 19.10
C LEU A 200 4.20 -8.96 19.39
N ILE A 201 4.37 -10.27 19.37
CA ILE A 201 5.68 -10.89 19.61
C ILE A 201 6.51 -10.98 18.32
N CYS A 202 5.89 -10.78 17.16
CA CYS A 202 6.58 -10.83 15.88
C CYS A 202 7.36 -9.53 15.63
N PRO A 203 8.71 -9.56 15.59
CA PRO A 203 9.51 -8.35 15.40
C PRO A 203 9.23 -7.71 14.04
N ALA A 204 9.07 -8.50 12.97
CA ALA A 204 8.71 -7.99 11.65
C ALA A 204 7.37 -7.23 11.65
N GLN A 205 6.33 -7.75 12.30
CA GLN A 205 5.06 -7.02 12.42
C GLN A 205 5.22 -5.71 13.19
N ARG A 206 6.02 -5.69 14.26
CA ARG A 206 6.27 -4.47 15.05
C ARG A 206 7.01 -3.41 14.22
N VAL A 207 8.09 -3.80 13.55
CA VAL A 207 8.88 -2.91 12.69
C VAL A 207 8.01 -2.36 11.55
N GLU A 208 7.28 -3.22 10.84
CA GLU A 208 6.41 -2.81 9.74
C GLU A 208 5.25 -1.90 10.21
N ARG A 209 4.74 -2.09 11.43
CA ARG A 209 3.77 -1.16 12.04
C ARG A 209 4.39 0.21 12.33
N LEU A 210 5.64 0.26 12.80
CA LEU A 210 6.37 1.52 13.01
C LEU A 210 6.67 2.23 11.68
N ILE A 211 7.05 1.48 10.65
CA ILE A 211 7.24 2.02 9.28
C ILE A 211 5.93 2.60 8.75
N HIS A 212 4.83 1.86 8.87
CA HIS A 212 3.51 2.35 8.51
C HIS A 212 3.15 3.62 9.29
N PHE A 213 3.39 3.64 10.61
CA PHE A 213 3.11 4.78 11.47
C PHE A 213 3.82 6.05 11.00
N ALA A 214 5.11 5.96 10.66
CA ALA A 214 5.92 7.09 10.19
C ALA A 214 5.65 7.49 8.72
N SER A 215 4.96 6.65 7.95
CA SER A 215 4.79 6.80 6.50
C SER A 215 4.07 8.09 6.08
N ARG A 216 4.25 8.48 4.80
CA ARG A 216 3.69 9.70 4.19
C ARG A 216 2.18 9.88 4.35
N HIS A 217 1.41 8.80 4.41
CA HIS A 217 -0.05 8.87 4.53
C HIS A 217 -0.53 8.78 6.00
N ALA A 218 0.38 8.42 6.93
CA ALA A 218 0.12 8.31 8.37
C ALA A 218 0.63 9.54 9.14
N PHE A 219 1.77 9.48 9.84
CA PHE A 219 2.30 10.69 10.51
C PHE A 219 3.20 11.55 9.60
N ASP A 220 3.73 10.99 8.52
CA ASP A 220 4.63 11.70 7.59
C ASP A 220 5.82 12.32 8.31
N ILE A 221 6.58 11.48 9.04
CA ILE A 221 7.73 11.92 9.82
C ILE A 221 8.96 11.94 8.91
N GLY A 222 9.29 13.13 8.41
CA GLY A 222 10.46 13.35 7.55
C GLY A 222 11.76 12.89 8.23
N GLY A 223 12.58 12.12 7.52
CA GLY A 223 13.85 11.62 8.03
C GLY A 223 13.78 10.32 8.84
N LEU A 224 12.58 9.84 9.18
CA LEU A 224 12.37 8.55 9.86
C LEU A 224 11.94 7.47 8.85
N GLY A 225 12.85 7.10 7.94
CA GLY A 225 12.63 6.06 6.93
C GLY A 225 12.80 4.64 7.47
N GLN A 226 12.44 3.65 6.65
CA GLN A 226 12.48 2.21 6.98
C GLN A 226 13.81 1.77 7.64
N THR A 227 14.95 2.04 7.00
CA THR A 227 16.26 1.63 7.51
C THR A 227 16.56 2.20 8.90
N LEU A 228 16.08 3.42 9.18
CA LEU A 228 16.31 4.05 10.47
C LEU A 228 15.40 3.44 11.55
N ILE A 229 14.15 3.17 11.22
CA ILE A 229 13.19 2.48 12.10
C ILE A 229 13.68 1.08 12.46
N GLU A 230 14.12 0.31 11.47
CA GLU A 230 14.72 -1.01 11.67
C GLU A 230 15.94 -0.95 12.61
N ALA A 231 16.81 0.06 12.42
CA ALA A 231 17.98 0.25 13.27
C ALA A 231 17.60 0.67 14.70
N PHE A 232 16.66 1.59 14.87
CA PHE A 232 16.19 2.01 16.20
C PHE A 232 15.50 0.87 16.95
N PHE A 233 14.72 0.06 16.24
CA PHE A 233 14.08 -1.11 16.83
C PHE A 233 15.09 -2.16 17.26
N ARG A 234 16.07 -2.48 16.39
CA ARG A 234 17.16 -3.41 16.69
C ARG A 234 17.97 -2.99 17.93
N ASP A 235 18.18 -1.70 18.08
CA ASP A 235 18.97 -1.15 19.19
C ASP A 235 18.11 -0.89 20.46
N GLY A 236 16.83 -1.27 20.44
CA GLY A 236 15.92 -1.10 21.58
C GLY A 236 15.53 0.35 21.88
N LEU A 237 15.75 1.28 20.93
CA LEU A 237 15.38 2.69 21.10
C LEU A 237 13.88 2.93 20.91
N ILE A 238 13.25 2.17 20.03
CA ILE A 238 11.80 2.23 19.81
C ILE A 238 11.22 0.82 19.76
N GLU A 239 10.07 0.67 20.38
CA GLU A 239 9.36 -0.60 20.48
C GLU A 239 7.88 -0.47 20.13
N SER A 240 7.36 0.74 20.25
CA SER A 240 5.99 1.17 20.01
C SER A 240 5.95 2.58 19.41
N PRO A 241 4.82 3.00 18.81
CA PRO A 241 4.70 4.33 18.21
C PRO A 241 4.97 5.49 19.16
N ALA A 242 4.63 5.35 20.45
CA ALA A 242 4.84 6.40 21.44
C ALA A 242 6.34 6.67 21.71
N ASP A 243 7.19 5.63 21.59
CA ASP A 243 8.63 5.75 21.83
C ASP A 243 9.30 6.68 20.82
N ILE A 244 8.75 6.82 19.62
CA ILE A 244 9.22 7.76 18.60
C ILE A 244 9.21 9.20 19.15
N PHE A 245 8.18 9.58 19.91
CA PHE A 245 8.04 10.90 20.51
C PHE A 245 8.87 11.10 21.79
N ARG A 246 9.58 10.07 22.22
CA ARG A 246 10.46 10.06 23.40
C ARG A 246 11.94 9.99 23.03
N LEU A 247 12.26 9.84 21.75
CA LEU A 247 13.63 9.91 21.25
C LEU A 247 14.24 11.27 21.60
N THR A 248 15.48 11.27 22.06
CA THR A 248 16.22 12.50 22.36
C THR A 248 17.27 12.80 21.29
N GLU A 249 17.65 14.07 21.16
CA GLU A 249 18.67 14.49 20.20
C GLU A 249 20.01 13.80 20.48
N GLU A 250 20.35 13.58 21.75
CA GLU A 250 21.60 12.92 22.18
C GLU A 250 21.67 11.47 21.70
N GLN A 251 20.57 10.71 21.85
CA GLN A 251 20.47 9.33 21.38
C GLN A 251 20.69 9.22 19.87
N LEU A 252 20.18 10.19 19.12
CA LEU A 252 20.33 10.22 17.67
C LEU A 252 21.73 10.70 17.25
N ALA A 253 22.21 11.81 17.82
CA ALA A 253 23.48 12.41 17.45
C ALA A 253 24.67 11.44 17.61
N ALA A 254 24.61 10.53 18.59
CA ALA A 254 25.63 9.52 18.83
C ALA A 254 25.80 8.49 17.68
N ARG A 255 24.84 8.40 16.75
CA ARG A 255 24.83 7.38 15.69
C ARG A 255 25.62 7.76 14.44
N LYS A 256 25.97 9.03 14.29
CA LYS A 256 26.69 9.53 13.10
C LYS A 256 27.79 10.48 13.52
N LYS A 257 28.94 10.40 12.84
CA LYS A 257 29.95 11.46 12.90
C LYS A 257 29.29 12.76 12.40
N ASP A 258 29.35 13.80 13.23
CA ASP A 258 28.66 15.09 13.00
C ASP A 258 27.12 15.00 12.96
N GLY A 259 26.55 14.08 13.74
CA GLY A 259 25.10 13.77 13.76
C GLY A 259 24.16 14.82 14.35
N ARG A 260 24.66 15.88 15.01
CA ARG A 260 23.81 16.86 15.72
C ARG A 260 22.78 17.55 14.82
N VAL A 261 23.21 18.06 13.66
CA VAL A 261 22.29 18.73 12.72
C VAL A 261 21.23 17.76 12.18
N TRP A 262 21.61 16.51 11.92
CA TRP A 262 20.68 15.48 11.49
C TRP A 262 19.70 15.09 12.60
N ALA A 263 20.19 14.89 13.82
CA ALA A 263 19.39 14.57 14.99
C ALA A 263 18.35 15.66 15.27
N ALA A 264 18.77 16.93 15.32
CA ALA A 264 17.88 18.07 15.49
C ALA A 264 16.79 18.13 14.42
N LYS A 265 17.11 17.83 13.15
CA LYS A 265 16.11 17.77 12.07
C LYS A 265 15.09 16.65 12.26
N VAL A 266 15.52 15.46 12.68
CA VAL A 266 14.61 14.32 12.93
C VAL A 266 13.72 14.61 14.13
N ILE A 267 14.27 15.13 15.23
CA ILE A 267 13.48 15.52 16.40
C ILE A 267 12.47 16.61 16.05
N ALA A 268 12.88 17.65 15.32
CA ALA A 268 11.96 18.69 14.85
C ALA A 268 10.83 18.10 13.98
N ALA A 269 11.14 17.15 13.09
CA ALA A 269 10.13 16.48 12.29
C ALA A 269 9.12 15.68 13.15
N ILE A 270 9.59 14.99 14.20
CA ILE A 270 8.72 14.28 15.15
C ILE A 270 7.82 15.26 15.92
N GLU A 271 8.39 16.34 16.45
CA GLU A 271 7.68 17.34 17.25
C GLU A 271 6.54 18.02 16.47
N THR A 272 6.75 18.29 15.17
CA THR A 272 5.69 18.86 14.31
C THR A 272 4.45 17.98 14.19
N LYS A 273 4.55 16.68 14.51
CA LYS A 273 3.45 15.71 14.40
C LYS A 273 2.77 15.40 15.73
N ARG A 274 3.09 16.13 16.81
CA ARG A 274 2.36 16.01 18.09
C ARG A 274 0.89 16.40 17.98
N THR A 275 0.52 17.23 17.01
CA THR A 275 -0.89 17.43 16.64
C THR A 275 -1.10 16.93 15.22
N ILE A 276 -2.05 16.03 15.02
CA ILE A 276 -2.24 15.30 13.75
C ILE A 276 -3.74 15.19 13.42
N PRO A 277 -4.17 15.26 12.16
CA PRO A 277 -5.55 14.99 11.79
C PRO A 277 -6.07 13.63 12.27
N LEU A 278 -7.32 13.56 12.72
CA LEU A 278 -7.93 12.35 13.28
C LEU A 278 -7.92 11.17 12.31
N ASP A 279 -8.16 11.40 11.02
CA ASP A 279 -8.13 10.35 9.99
C ASP A 279 -6.72 9.74 9.85
N ARG A 280 -5.69 10.59 9.86
CA ARG A 280 -4.30 10.15 9.81
C ARG A 280 -3.87 9.41 11.07
N PHE A 281 -4.34 9.85 12.25
CA PHE A 281 -4.15 9.13 13.51
C PHE A 281 -4.76 7.73 13.45
N LEU A 282 -6.02 7.60 13.00
CA LEU A 282 -6.68 6.30 12.90
C LEU A 282 -6.01 5.38 11.89
N PHE A 283 -5.63 5.94 10.74
CA PHE A 283 -4.92 5.19 9.71
C PHE A 283 -3.57 4.68 10.24
N SER A 284 -2.83 5.48 11.01
CA SER A 284 -1.50 5.11 11.52
C SER A 284 -1.52 3.94 12.52
N LEU A 285 -2.66 3.66 13.16
CA LEU A 285 -2.81 2.50 14.06
C LEU A 285 -2.68 1.16 13.32
N GLY A 286 -2.78 1.15 11.99
CA GLY A 286 -2.56 -0.05 11.18
C GLY A 286 -3.61 -1.15 11.41
N ILE A 287 -4.84 -0.76 11.75
CA ILE A 287 -5.95 -1.67 12.01
C ILE A 287 -6.33 -2.39 10.70
N ARG A 288 -6.49 -3.72 10.75
CA ARG A 288 -6.86 -4.54 9.58
C ARG A 288 -8.16 -3.98 8.96
N HIS A 289 -8.20 -3.93 7.63
CA HIS A 289 -9.29 -3.36 6.81
C HIS A 289 -9.57 -1.85 6.98
N VAL A 290 -8.88 -1.14 7.87
CA VAL A 290 -9.03 0.32 8.03
C VAL A 290 -7.99 1.03 7.17
N GLY A 291 -8.35 1.30 5.91
CA GLY A 291 -7.55 2.10 4.99
C GLY A 291 -7.76 3.62 5.15
N GLU A 292 -7.07 4.43 4.34
CA GLU A 292 -7.18 5.90 4.37
C GLU A 292 -8.61 6.41 4.22
N ILE A 293 -9.39 5.79 3.31
CA ILE A 293 -10.78 6.18 3.04
C ILE A 293 -11.64 5.90 4.27
N THR A 294 -11.57 4.67 4.81
CA THR A 294 -12.30 4.27 6.01
C THR A 294 -11.95 5.14 7.22
N ALA A 295 -10.66 5.43 7.41
CA ALA A 295 -10.20 6.29 8.50
C ALA A 295 -10.75 7.73 8.36
N ARG A 296 -10.80 8.24 7.12
CA ARG A 296 -11.41 9.55 6.81
C ARG A 296 -12.91 9.56 7.06
N ASP A 297 -13.63 8.51 6.66
CA ASP A 297 -15.08 8.43 6.84
C ASP A 297 -15.43 8.34 8.33
N LEU A 298 -14.69 7.57 9.12
CA LEU A 298 -14.81 7.52 10.59
C LEU A 298 -14.52 8.89 11.22
N ALA A 299 -13.42 9.54 10.82
CA ALA A 299 -13.04 10.84 11.36
C ALA A 299 -14.11 11.89 11.07
N ARG A 300 -14.63 11.94 9.82
CA ARG A 300 -15.71 12.85 9.42
C ARG A 300 -17.00 12.58 10.19
N ARG A 301 -17.36 11.31 10.40
CA ARG A 301 -18.61 10.95 11.09
C ARG A 301 -18.62 11.35 12.56
N TYR A 302 -17.48 11.21 13.24
CA TYR A 302 -17.39 11.38 14.69
C TYR A 302 -16.72 12.67 15.13
N VAL A 303 -16.05 13.37 14.21
CA VAL A 303 -15.43 14.69 14.41
C VAL A 303 -14.23 14.68 15.37
N SER A 304 -14.30 14.03 16.52
CA SER A 304 -13.26 14.00 17.54
C SER A 304 -12.84 12.58 17.95
N ALA A 305 -11.60 12.44 18.40
CA ALA A 305 -11.10 11.18 18.96
C ALA A 305 -11.94 10.72 20.17
N ARG A 306 -12.47 11.66 20.96
CA ARG A 306 -13.30 11.37 22.13
C ARG A 306 -14.63 10.75 21.72
N ALA A 307 -15.32 11.33 20.75
CA ALA A 307 -16.61 10.82 20.26
C ALA A 307 -16.45 9.43 19.63
N LEU A 308 -15.47 9.27 18.73
CA LEU A 308 -15.15 7.97 18.14
C LEU A 308 -14.81 6.93 19.22
N GLY A 309 -13.95 7.28 20.17
CA GLY A 309 -13.59 6.40 21.28
C GLY A 309 -14.79 5.99 22.13
N SER A 310 -15.80 6.84 22.27
CA SER A 310 -17.05 6.50 22.96
C SER A 310 -17.85 5.43 22.23
N VAL A 311 -18.01 5.59 20.93
CA VAL A 311 -18.76 4.62 20.12
C VAL A 311 -18.02 3.28 20.04
N LEU A 312 -16.70 3.31 19.90
CA LEU A 312 -15.89 2.07 19.92
C LEU A 312 -15.99 1.33 21.25
N ARG A 313 -15.97 2.04 22.39
CA ARG A 313 -16.19 1.41 23.71
C ARG A 313 -17.58 0.78 23.81
N HIS A 314 -18.61 1.45 23.30
CA HIS A 314 -19.96 0.89 23.27
C HIS A 314 -20.04 -0.36 22.38
N ALA A 315 -19.43 -0.32 21.18
CA ALA A 315 -19.38 -1.47 20.29
C ALA A 315 -18.62 -2.67 20.89
N VAL A 316 -17.51 -2.42 21.61
CA VAL A 316 -16.78 -3.46 22.37
C VAL A 316 -17.67 -4.05 23.47
N PHE A 317 -18.43 -3.23 24.19
CA PHE A 317 -19.38 -3.71 25.18
C PHE A 317 -20.43 -4.61 24.54
N LEU A 318 -21.07 -4.17 23.44
CA LEU A 318 -22.06 -4.98 22.70
C LEU A 318 -21.49 -6.31 22.20
N ARG A 319 -20.25 -6.31 21.70
CA ARG A 319 -19.53 -7.54 21.29
C ARG A 319 -19.41 -8.54 22.42
N GLY A 320 -19.21 -8.08 23.65
CA GLY A 320 -19.08 -8.94 24.83
C GLY A 320 -20.40 -9.43 25.41
N GLN A 321 -21.54 -8.84 25.01
CA GLN A 321 -22.88 -9.22 25.50
C GLN A 321 -23.59 -10.23 24.60
N ILE A 322 -23.15 -10.37 23.35
CA ILE A 322 -23.80 -11.25 22.38
C ILE A 322 -23.27 -12.68 22.51
N GLU A 323 -24.16 -13.61 22.86
CA GLU A 323 -23.86 -15.03 22.99
C GLU A 323 -24.54 -15.85 21.87
N PRO A 324 -23.97 -17.01 21.47
CA PRO A 324 -24.63 -17.94 20.56
C PRO A 324 -25.95 -18.44 21.15
N VAL A 325 -27.01 -18.48 20.35
CA VAL A 325 -28.27 -19.11 20.78
C VAL A 325 -28.13 -20.64 20.69
N ILE A 326 -28.82 -21.39 21.56
CA ILE A 326 -28.84 -22.86 21.51
C ILE A 326 -29.25 -23.33 20.10
N GLY A 327 -28.39 -24.14 19.47
CA GLY A 327 -28.60 -24.65 18.11
C GLY A 327 -28.27 -23.66 16.98
N GLU A 328 -27.73 -22.48 17.28
CA GLU A 328 -27.26 -21.53 16.28
C GLU A 328 -25.92 -22.00 15.68
N PRO A 329 -25.83 -22.21 14.36
CA PRO A 329 -24.54 -22.50 13.72
C PRO A 329 -23.57 -21.33 13.90
N GLU A 330 -22.28 -21.63 14.08
CA GLU A 330 -21.22 -20.62 14.28
C GLU A 330 -21.25 -19.50 13.21
N ARG A 331 -21.40 -19.89 11.93
CA ARG A 331 -21.53 -18.93 10.83
C ARG A 331 -22.69 -17.94 11.02
N LYS A 332 -23.83 -18.41 11.54
CA LYS A 332 -25.01 -17.56 11.78
C LYS A 332 -24.77 -16.63 12.97
N PHE A 333 -24.11 -17.12 14.03
CA PHE A 333 -23.70 -16.30 15.17
C PHE A 333 -22.75 -15.17 14.74
N VAL A 334 -21.73 -15.49 13.94
CA VAL A 334 -20.78 -14.50 13.40
C VAL A 334 -21.50 -13.41 12.60
N LEU A 335 -22.40 -13.78 11.68
CA LEU A 335 -23.17 -12.81 10.88
C LEU A 335 -24.05 -11.91 11.75
N ARG A 336 -24.69 -12.47 12.80
CA ARG A 336 -25.53 -11.71 13.73
C ARG A 336 -24.69 -10.72 14.55
N ARG A 337 -23.55 -11.17 15.06
CA ARG A 337 -22.57 -10.31 15.76
C ARG A 337 -22.09 -9.19 14.85
N ASP A 338 -21.64 -9.51 13.65
CA ASP A 338 -21.05 -8.50 12.78
C ASP A 338 -22.10 -7.47 12.32
N LYS A 339 -23.36 -7.89 12.10
CA LYS A 339 -24.48 -6.96 11.87
C LYS A 339 -24.72 -6.01 13.05
N LEU A 340 -24.63 -6.51 14.28
CA LEU A 340 -24.71 -5.67 15.49
C LEU A 340 -23.57 -4.65 15.53
N LEU A 341 -22.34 -5.06 15.20
CA LEU A 341 -21.17 -4.17 15.22
C LEU A 341 -21.27 -3.09 14.13
N VAL A 342 -21.68 -3.44 12.91
CA VAL A 342 -21.94 -2.45 11.84
C VAL A 342 -22.98 -1.44 12.30
N GLY A 343 -24.07 -1.92 12.91
CA GLY A 343 -25.12 -1.06 13.46
C GLY A 343 -24.65 -0.17 14.61
N ALA A 344 -23.60 -0.53 15.35
CA ALA A 344 -23.03 0.33 16.39
C ALA A 344 -22.06 1.38 15.84
N ILE A 345 -21.36 1.09 14.74
CA ILE A 345 -20.41 2.02 14.11
C ILE A 345 -21.12 3.03 13.17
N GLU A 346 -22.32 2.72 12.66
CA GLU A 346 -23.18 3.69 11.93
C GLU A 346 -22.46 4.65 10.96
N THR A 347 -21.49 4.12 10.20
CA THR A 347 -20.68 4.90 9.27
C THR A 347 -20.88 4.31 7.88
N ALA A 348 -21.29 5.15 6.93
CA ALA A 348 -21.52 4.73 5.55
C ALA A 348 -20.25 4.11 4.94
N GLY A 349 -20.41 3.02 4.19
CA GLY A 349 -19.30 2.30 3.56
C GLY A 349 -18.53 1.35 4.50
N ILE A 350 -18.87 1.29 5.80
CA ILE A 350 -18.29 0.33 6.74
C ILE A 350 -19.12 -0.96 6.78
N GLY A 351 -18.53 -2.03 6.24
CA GLY A 351 -19.10 -3.38 6.26
C GLY A 351 -18.71 -4.22 7.49
N PRO A 352 -19.22 -5.46 7.58
CA PRO A 352 -18.97 -6.42 8.66
C PRO A 352 -17.48 -6.61 9.00
N GLU A 353 -16.62 -6.74 7.99
CA GLU A 353 -15.20 -7.04 8.13
C GLU A 353 -14.45 -5.89 8.80
N VAL A 354 -14.75 -4.65 8.38
CA VAL A 354 -14.15 -3.44 8.94
C VAL A 354 -14.63 -3.22 10.38
N ALA A 355 -15.95 -3.34 10.62
CA ALA A 355 -16.51 -3.17 11.96
C ALA A 355 -15.96 -4.20 12.94
N SER A 356 -15.90 -5.47 12.53
CA SER A 356 -15.35 -6.57 13.33
C SER A 356 -13.87 -6.38 13.62
N ALA A 357 -13.05 -6.00 12.63
CA ALA A 357 -11.62 -5.75 12.84
C ALA A 357 -11.36 -4.53 13.74
N LEU A 358 -12.12 -3.44 13.56
CA LEU A 358 -12.00 -2.22 14.35
C LEU A 358 -12.38 -2.45 15.83
N VAL A 359 -13.53 -3.08 16.08
CA VAL A 359 -13.97 -3.43 17.43
C VAL A 359 -13.08 -4.51 18.03
N GLY A 360 -12.63 -5.45 17.21
CA GLY A 360 -11.60 -6.45 17.53
C GLY A 360 -10.36 -5.82 18.13
N PHE A 361 -9.75 -4.90 17.38
CA PHE A 361 -8.58 -4.15 17.81
C PHE A 361 -8.80 -3.42 19.14
N CYS A 362 -9.96 -2.75 19.31
CA CYS A 362 -10.26 -2.00 20.53
C CYS A 362 -10.59 -2.87 21.75
N ALA A 363 -11.06 -4.10 21.56
CA ALA A 363 -11.34 -5.02 22.67
C ALA A 363 -10.04 -5.49 23.34
N GLU A 364 -8.97 -5.65 22.55
CA GLU A 364 -7.69 -6.14 23.02
C GLU A 364 -7.03 -5.22 24.06
N PRO A 365 -6.73 -5.70 25.28
CA PRO A 365 -6.11 -4.89 26.34
C PRO A 365 -4.77 -4.27 25.94
N HIS A 366 -3.96 -4.98 25.17
CA HIS A 366 -2.64 -4.51 24.75
C HIS A 366 -2.72 -3.37 23.74
N ASN A 367 -3.63 -3.44 22.76
CA ASN A 367 -3.84 -2.37 21.79
C ASN A 367 -4.33 -1.10 22.49
N ARG A 368 -5.24 -1.23 23.46
CA ARG A 368 -5.70 -0.10 24.27
C ARG A 368 -4.55 0.58 25.04
N ARG A 369 -3.61 -0.19 25.60
CA ARG A 369 -2.43 0.36 26.26
C ARG A 369 -1.55 1.15 25.29
N VAL A 370 -1.27 0.60 24.11
CA VAL A 370 -0.48 1.28 23.07
C VAL A 370 -1.14 2.58 22.62
N VAL A 371 -2.45 2.56 22.35
CA VAL A 371 -3.21 3.75 21.93
C VAL A 371 -3.25 4.79 23.05
N PHE A 372 -3.49 4.38 24.29
CA PHE A 372 -3.49 5.30 25.43
C PHE A 372 -2.13 5.95 25.62
N ASP A 373 -1.04 5.18 25.53
CA ASP A 373 0.30 5.69 25.67
C ASP A 373 0.65 6.69 24.56
N LEU A 374 0.29 6.38 23.31
CA LEU A 374 0.45 7.30 22.18
C LEU A 374 -0.34 8.60 22.39
N LEU A 375 -1.58 8.53 22.89
CA LEU A 375 -2.41 9.72 23.17
C LEU A 375 -1.85 10.61 24.29
N ARG A 376 -0.86 10.16 25.06
CA ARG A 376 -0.12 11.02 26.00
C ARG A 376 0.92 11.88 25.30
N GLU A 377 1.42 11.43 24.15
CA GLU A 377 2.44 12.11 23.37
C GLU A 377 1.86 12.97 22.25
N VAL A 378 0.68 12.60 21.73
CA VAL A 378 0.04 13.23 20.57
C VAL A 378 -1.43 13.58 20.80
N LYS A 379 -1.89 14.62 20.12
CA LYS A 379 -3.27 15.10 20.10
C LYS A 379 -3.87 14.94 18.70
N PRO A 380 -4.81 14.00 18.50
CA PRO A 380 -5.64 13.99 17.30
C PRO A 380 -6.48 15.27 17.24
N ALA A 381 -6.38 16.02 16.14
CA ALA A 381 -7.15 17.21 15.89
C ALA A 381 -8.57 16.85 15.46
N ASP A 382 -9.54 17.64 15.92
CA ASP A 382 -10.93 17.49 15.52
C ASP A 382 -11.11 17.84 14.04
N VAL A 383 -12.04 17.18 13.37
CA VAL A 383 -12.39 17.45 11.97
C VAL A 383 -13.21 18.72 11.90
N VAL A 384 -12.73 19.71 11.14
CA VAL A 384 -13.51 20.90 10.81
C VAL A 384 -14.26 20.62 9.51
N HIS A 385 -15.59 20.67 9.54
CA HIS A 385 -16.40 20.60 8.32
C HIS A 385 -16.38 21.98 7.67
N GLU A 386 -15.73 22.09 6.51
CA GLU A 386 -15.87 23.23 5.61
C GLU A 386 -17.12 23.11 4.73
#